data_AF-A0A9W4TAS2-F1
#
_entry.id   AF-A0A9W4TAS2-F1
#
_cell.length_a   1.000
_cell.length_b   1.000
_cell.length_c   1.000
_cell.angle_alpha   90.00
_cell.angle_beta   90.00
_cell.angle_gamma   90.00
#
_symmetry.space_group_name_H-M   'P 1'
#
loop_
_entity.id
_entity.type
_entity.pdbx_description
1 polymer ?
#
loop_
_entity_poly.entity_id
_entity_poly.type
_entity_poly.pdbx_seq_one_letter_code
_entity_poly.pdbx_strand_id
1 'polypeptide(L)'
;MKVGQLKYINSMQFMNTSLASLTKNLGDNHPITTEYFKKQGYSSKQISYAYRKGIFPYEYIDSYDQFKEIELPPIHEFHSVLG
;
A
#
# COMPACT_ATOMS: atom_id res chain seq x y z
N MET A 1 -36.96 2.44 11.11
CA MET A 1 -36.59 1.24 10.33
C MET A 1 -35.64 0.39 11.16
N LYS A 2 -36.02 -0.85 11.51
CA LYS A 2 -35.08 -1.83 12.06
C LYS A 2 -34.43 -2.54 10.88
N VAL A 3 -33.22 -2.16 10.52
CA VAL A 3 -32.36 -2.99 9.66
C VAL A 3 -32.03 -4.23 10.49
N GLY A 4 -32.21 -5.42 9.91
CA GLY A 4 -32.25 -6.71 10.62
C GLY A 4 -31.03 -7.03 11.50
N GLN A 5 -31.07 -8.19 12.17
CA GLN A 5 -29.97 -8.75 12.97
C GLN A 5 -28.74 -9.09 12.08
N LEU A 6 -28.07 -8.07 11.56
CA LEU A 6 -26.80 -8.24 10.87
C LEU A 6 -25.72 -8.41 11.93
N LYS A 7 -25.22 -9.64 12.06
CA LYS A 7 -24.06 -9.96 12.88
C LYS A 7 -22.81 -9.58 12.08
N TYR A 8 -22.06 -8.59 12.54
CA TYR A 8 -20.74 -8.32 11.99
C TYR A 8 -19.84 -9.52 12.28
N ILE A 9 -19.54 -10.30 11.24
CA ILE A 9 -18.56 -11.38 11.32
C ILE A 9 -17.22 -10.75 10.98
N ASN A 10 -16.33 -10.64 11.97
CA ASN A 10 -14.97 -10.19 11.76
C ASN A 10 -14.35 -11.02 10.62
N SER A 11 -13.75 -10.35 9.63
CA SER A 11 -13.32 -10.87 8.33
C SER A 11 -12.20 -11.92 8.37
N MET A 12 -11.89 -12.50 9.53
CA MET A 12 -11.02 -13.68 9.68
C MET A 12 -11.66 -14.98 9.17
N GLN A 13 -12.64 -14.92 8.25
CA GLN A 13 -13.42 -16.09 7.87
C GLN A 13 -12.63 -17.18 7.12
N PHE A 14 -11.35 -16.98 6.74
CA PHE A 14 -10.55 -18.02 6.07
C PHE A 14 -9.02 -17.96 6.30
N MET A 15 -8.48 -17.09 7.15
CA MET A 15 -7.03 -17.04 7.39
C MET A 15 -6.68 -17.83 8.65
N ASN A 16 -5.93 -18.93 8.49
CA ASN A 16 -5.46 -19.77 9.60
C ASN A 16 -4.51 -19.05 10.58
N THR A 17 -4.02 -17.86 10.21
CA THR A 17 -3.09 -17.03 10.97
C THR A 17 -3.35 -15.55 10.68
N SER A 18 -2.78 -14.65 11.50
CA SER A 18 -2.92 -13.21 11.28
C SER A 18 -2.29 -12.78 9.95
N LEU A 19 -2.80 -11.70 9.37
CA LEU A 19 -2.22 -11.10 8.16
C LEU A 19 -0.73 -10.77 8.36
N ALA A 20 -0.34 -10.27 9.54
CA ALA A 20 1.06 -10.01 9.88
C ALA A 20 1.91 -11.29 9.76
N SER A 21 1.43 -12.43 10.23
CA SER A 21 2.13 -13.72 10.07
C SER A 21 2.22 -14.16 8.62
N LEU A 22 1.14 -14.04 7.85
CA LEU A 22 1.14 -14.36 6.41
C LEU A 22 2.10 -13.47 5.62
N THR A 23 2.23 -12.20 5.99
CA THR A 23 3.11 -11.26 5.28
C THR A 23 4.59 -11.62 5.37
N LYS A 24 5.00 -12.43 6.36
CA LYS A 24 6.38 -12.94 6.49
C LYS A 24 6.74 -13.89 5.33
N ASN A 25 5.76 -14.50 4.68
CA ASN A 25 5.97 -15.41 3.56
C ASN A 25 6.26 -14.69 2.23
N LEU A 26 6.06 -13.36 2.14
CA LEU A 26 6.27 -12.63 0.89
C LEU A 26 7.75 -12.58 0.47
N GLY A 27 8.70 -12.75 1.41
CA GLY A 27 10.13 -12.61 1.17
C GLY A 27 10.51 -11.24 0.56
N ASP A 28 11.79 -11.09 0.24
CA ASP A 28 12.31 -9.88 -0.44
C ASP A 28 12.55 -10.13 -1.94
N ASN A 29 12.33 -11.36 -2.40
CA ASN A 29 12.53 -11.74 -3.79
C ASN A 29 11.23 -11.59 -4.57
N HIS A 30 11.16 -10.60 -5.44
CA HIS A 30 9.99 -10.30 -6.27
C HIS A 30 10.33 -10.46 -7.77
N PRO A 31 10.50 -11.71 -8.26
CA PRO A 31 11.01 -11.96 -9.62
C PRO A 31 10.06 -11.46 -10.70
N ILE A 32 8.75 -11.67 -10.53
CA ILE A 32 7.72 -11.24 -11.49
C ILE A 32 7.72 -9.70 -11.60
N THR A 33 7.66 -9.01 -10.47
CA THR A 33 7.69 -7.53 -10.40
C THR A 33 8.97 -6.99 -11.00
N THR A 34 10.11 -7.60 -10.68
CA THR A 34 11.42 -7.20 -11.20
C THR A 34 11.51 -7.37 -12.71
N GLU A 35 11.09 -8.52 -13.25
CA GLU A 35 11.09 -8.74 -14.70
C GLU A 35 10.16 -7.79 -15.44
N TYR A 36 8.96 -7.58 -14.91
CA TYR A 36 7.99 -6.67 -15.49
C TYR A 36 8.56 -5.25 -15.63
N PHE A 37 9.08 -4.68 -14.55
CA PHE A 37 9.61 -3.32 -14.59
C PHE A 37 10.95 -3.21 -15.35
N LYS A 38 11.78 -4.25 -15.35
CA LYS A 38 12.97 -4.29 -16.22
C LYS A 38 12.58 -4.20 -17.70
N LYS A 39 11.54 -4.92 -18.14
CA LYS A 39 11.03 -4.85 -19.53
C LYS A 39 10.51 -3.46 -19.90
N GLN A 40 10.06 -2.69 -18.91
CA GLN A 40 9.60 -1.31 -19.08
C GLN A 40 10.76 -0.28 -18.99
N GLY A 41 12.02 -0.71 -18.88
CA GLY A 41 13.19 0.16 -18.88
C GLY A 41 13.61 0.72 -17.52
N TYR A 42 13.01 0.25 -16.41
CA TYR A 42 13.39 0.72 -15.08
C TYR A 42 14.70 0.09 -14.60
N SER A 43 15.54 0.90 -13.95
CA SER A 43 16.76 0.43 -13.30
C SER A 43 16.44 -0.40 -12.04
N SER A 44 17.36 -1.28 -11.65
CA SER A 44 17.25 -2.05 -10.40
C SER A 44 17.04 -1.15 -9.16
N LYS A 45 17.64 0.04 -9.16
CA LYS A 45 17.47 1.04 -8.10
C LYS A 45 16.03 1.55 -8.04
N GLN A 46 15.45 1.93 -9.18
CA GLN A 46 14.04 2.36 -9.23
C GLN A 46 13.09 1.24 -8.79
N ILE A 47 13.32 0.02 -9.25
CA ILE A 47 12.52 -1.16 -8.87
C ILE A 47 12.57 -1.39 -7.36
N SER A 48 13.73 -1.19 -6.72
CA SER A 48 13.86 -1.34 -5.27
C SER A 48 12.98 -0.39 -4.45
N TYR A 49 12.55 0.75 -5.03
CA TYR A 49 11.61 1.65 -4.35
C TYR A 49 10.21 1.06 -4.23
N ALA A 50 9.78 0.23 -5.20
CA ALA A 50 8.46 -0.40 -5.19
C ALA A 50 8.28 -1.40 -4.04
N TYR A 51 9.37 -1.90 -3.46
CA TYR A 51 9.34 -2.86 -2.35
C TYR A 51 9.32 -2.19 -0.97
N ARG A 52 9.49 -0.87 -0.90
CA ARG A 52 9.54 -0.15 0.38
C ARG A 52 8.13 0.01 0.95
N LYS A 53 7.93 -0.55 2.14
CA LYS A 53 6.67 -0.41 2.90
C LYS A 53 6.68 0.89 3.71
N GLY A 54 5.50 1.50 3.90
CA GLY A 54 5.31 2.64 4.80
C GLY A 54 5.89 3.97 4.31
N ILE A 55 6.36 4.07 3.06
CA ILE A 55 6.90 5.32 2.49
C ILE A 55 5.87 6.06 1.63
N PHE A 56 4.90 5.35 1.08
CA PHE A 56 3.88 5.95 0.23
C PHE A 56 2.92 6.81 1.06
N PRO A 57 2.70 8.10 0.72
CA PRO A 57 1.94 9.02 1.54
C PRO A 57 0.43 8.87 1.28
N TYR A 58 -0.16 7.79 1.82
CA TYR A 58 -1.57 7.46 1.62
C TYR A 58 -2.55 8.53 2.13
N GLU A 59 -2.16 9.29 3.15
CA GLU A 59 -3.00 10.39 3.67
C GLU A 59 -3.04 11.59 2.71
N TYR A 60 -1.96 11.80 1.96
CA TYR A 60 -1.88 12.88 0.98
C TYR A 60 -2.52 12.48 -0.35
N ILE A 61 -2.27 11.26 -0.82
CA ILE A 61 -2.78 10.75 -2.09
C ILE A 61 -4.14 10.08 -1.85
N ASP A 62 -5.16 10.90 -1.66
CA ASP A 62 -6.55 10.44 -1.42
C ASP A 62 -7.41 10.45 -2.70
N SER A 63 -6.96 11.09 -3.78
CA SER A 63 -7.66 11.16 -5.05
C SER A 63 -6.70 11.05 -6.24
N TYR A 64 -7.26 10.99 -7.44
CA TYR A 64 -6.46 10.99 -8.66
C TYR A 64 -5.86 12.37 -8.97
N ASP A 65 -6.43 13.45 -8.43
CA ASP A 65 -6.03 14.80 -8.76
C ASP A 65 -4.65 15.15 -8.19
N GLN A 66 -4.24 14.59 -7.04
CA GLN A 66 -2.90 14.80 -6.49
C GLN A 66 -1.78 14.28 -7.40
N PHE A 67 -2.07 13.32 -8.29
CA PHE A 67 -1.09 12.85 -9.27
C PHE A 67 -0.88 13.83 -10.44
N LYS A 68 -1.77 14.82 -10.59
CA LYS A 68 -1.66 15.87 -11.62
C LYS A 68 -0.88 17.09 -11.13
N GLU A 69 -0.61 17.16 -9.83
CA GLU A 69 0.16 18.24 -9.24
C GLU A 69 1.60 18.21 -9.74
N ILE A 70 2.17 19.40 -9.96
CA ILE A 70 3.53 19.55 -10.53
C ILE A 70 4.60 19.74 -9.46
N GLU A 71 4.17 20.00 -8.23
CA GLU A 71 5.03 20.23 -7.08
C GLU A 71 4.45 19.53 -5.86
N LEU A 72 5.33 19.18 -4.91
CA LEU A 72 4.89 18.64 -3.64
C LEU A 72 4.40 19.79 -2.75
N PRO A 73 3.39 19.54 -1.91
CA PRO A 73 3.02 20.49 -0.88
C PRO A 73 4.21 20.78 0.04
N PRO A 74 4.20 21.93 0.72
CA PRO A 74 5.11 22.20 1.82
C PRO A 74 5.14 21.06 2.85
N ILE A 75 6.30 20.81 3.46
CA ILE A 75 6.48 19.74 4.46
C ILE A 75 5.51 19.85 5.65
N HIS A 76 5.08 21.06 5.98
CA HIS A 76 4.15 21.31 7.08
C HIS A 76 2.71 20.89 6.75
N GLU A 77 2.39 20.52 5.51
CA GLU A 77 1.08 19.96 5.15
C GLU A 77 1.07 18.43 5.25
N PHE A 78 2.24 17.80 5.35
CA PHE A 78 2.36 16.37 5.61
C PHE A 78 2.17 16.09 7.10
N HIS A 79 0.91 15.90 7.50
CA HIS A 79 0.54 15.43 8.83
C HIS A 79 0.00 14.01 8.75
N SER A 80 0.36 13.15 9.71
CA SER A 80 -0.31 11.86 9.88
C SER A 80 -1.39 11.98 10.93
N VAL A 81 -2.63 11.67 10.56
CA VAL A 81 -3.79 11.64 11.46
C VAL A 81 -3.77 10.39 12.36
N LEU A 82 -3.00 9.36 11.99
CA LEU A 82 -2.95 8.04 12.62
C LEU A 82 -1.84 7.87 13.68
N GLY A 83 -1.52 8.93 14.42
CA GLY A 83 -0.57 8.88 15.55
C GLY A 83 -0.91 7.87 16.64
#